data_AF-A0A7S1E2N8-F1
#
_entry.id   AF-A0A7S1E2N8-F1
#
_cell.length_a   1.000
_cell.length_b   1.000
_cell.length_c   1.000
_cell.angle_alpha   90.00
_cell.angle_beta   90.00
_cell.angle_gamma   90.00
#
_symmetry.space_group_name_H-M   'P 1'
#
loop_
_entity.id
_entity.type
_entity.pdbx_description
1 polymer ?
#
loop_
_entity_poly.entity_id
_entity_poly.type
_entity_poly.pdbx_seq_one_letter_code
_entity_poly.pdbx_strand_id
1 'polypeptide(L)'
;LLSLANNYLSGPIPPLFLAQAYKDDKVFVDLSANNLSGVLPKELNRMNRLSIVLTNNKISSIDPELCKMMGWNDYDVQAHGCDGILCPVGTYGDRKGRASGNTECVDCSKSKYMGYTECITRVERSSGSSRGMAWSIVLALSSLVLFAM
;
A
#
# COMPACT_ATOMS: atom_id res chain seq x y z
N LEU A 1 7.96 -12.32 -8.88
CA LEU A 1 7.78 -10.84 -8.90
C LEU A 1 6.38 -10.55 -9.43
N LEU A 2 5.56 -9.85 -8.65
CA LEU A 2 4.26 -9.30 -9.06
C LEU A 2 4.29 -7.78 -8.80
N SER A 3 4.09 -6.96 -9.82
CA SER A 3 3.99 -5.51 -9.64
C SER A 3 2.65 -5.02 -10.22
N LEU A 4 1.88 -4.36 -9.37
CA LEU A 4 0.65 -3.65 -9.69
C LEU A 4 0.74 -2.18 -9.25
N ALA A 5 1.97 -1.68 -9.12
CA ALA A 5 2.23 -0.33 -8.66
C ALA A 5 1.70 0.73 -9.63
N ASN A 6 1.42 1.94 -9.12
CA ASN A 6 0.98 3.10 -9.90
C ASN A 6 -0.32 2.84 -10.67
N ASN A 7 -1.32 2.30 -9.98
CA ASN A 7 -2.65 2.07 -10.52
C ASN A 7 -3.71 2.75 -9.65
N TYR A 8 -4.98 2.57 -10.01
CA TYR A 8 -6.11 3.07 -9.26
C TYR A 8 -6.81 1.98 -8.44
N LEU A 9 -6.12 0.87 -8.12
CA LEU A 9 -6.71 -0.24 -7.35
C LEU A 9 -7.18 0.26 -5.99
N SER A 10 -8.38 -0.13 -5.59
CA SER A 10 -9.02 0.38 -4.37
C SER A 10 -9.68 -0.74 -3.57
N GLY A 11 -9.99 -0.45 -2.31
CA GLY A 11 -10.56 -1.42 -1.39
C GLY A 11 -9.49 -2.25 -0.66
N PRO A 12 -9.89 -3.22 0.16
CA PRO A 12 -8.96 -4.04 0.92
C PRO A 12 -8.20 -5.03 0.06
N ILE A 13 -6.99 -5.38 0.50
CA ILE A 13 -6.26 -6.52 -0.05
C ILE A 13 -7.04 -7.79 0.32
N PRO A 14 -7.45 -8.62 -0.65
CA PRO A 14 -8.21 -9.82 -0.35
C PRO A 14 -7.39 -10.82 0.50
N PRO A 15 -8.00 -11.51 1.49
CA PRO A 15 -7.31 -12.54 2.28
C PRO A 15 -6.65 -13.65 1.43
N LEU A 16 -7.20 -13.92 0.25
CA LEU A 16 -6.72 -14.96 -0.67
C LEU A 16 -5.70 -14.46 -1.71
N PHE A 17 -5.19 -13.23 -1.58
CA PHE A 17 -4.32 -12.60 -2.58
C PHE A 17 -3.11 -13.45 -2.99
N LEU A 18 -2.50 -14.17 -2.05
CA LEU A 18 -1.38 -15.09 -2.30
C LEU A 18 -1.75 -16.58 -2.08
N ALA A 19 -3.03 -16.93 -2.24
CA ALA A 19 -3.51 -18.27 -1.89
C ALA A 19 -2.89 -19.41 -2.71
N GLN A 20 -2.36 -19.11 -3.90
CA GLN A 20 -1.74 -20.08 -4.80
C GLN A 20 -0.20 -20.06 -4.75
N ALA A 21 0.40 -19.14 -4.00
CA ALA A 21 1.85 -19.08 -3.86
C ALA A 21 2.34 -20.16 -2.87
N TYR A 22 3.50 -20.76 -3.15
CA TYR A 22 4.11 -21.74 -2.26
C TYR A 22 4.75 -21.04 -1.06
N LYS A 23 4.50 -21.57 0.14
CA LYS A 23 4.87 -20.92 1.42
C LYS A 23 6.36 -20.59 1.56
N ASP A 24 7.23 -21.38 0.94
CA ASP A 24 8.69 -21.28 1.10
C ASP A 24 9.37 -20.48 -0.03
N ASP A 25 8.61 -20.09 -1.06
CA ASP A 25 9.12 -19.25 -2.13
C ASP A 25 9.41 -17.83 -1.62
N LYS A 26 10.50 -17.24 -2.11
CA LYS A 26 10.72 -15.80 -1.96
C LYS A 26 9.81 -15.06 -2.95
N VAL A 27 8.75 -14.45 -2.44
CA VAL A 27 7.79 -13.69 -3.25
C VAL A 27 8.04 -12.20 -3.06
N PHE A 28 8.10 -11.46 -4.17
CA PHE A 28 8.12 -10.01 -4.17
C PHE A 28 6.83 -9.47 -4.79
N VAL A 29 6.16 -8.59 -4.06
CA VAL A 29 4.91 -7.92 -4.45
C VAL A 29 5.07 -6.42 -4.30
N ASP A 30 4.82 -5.67 -5.37
CA ASP A 30 4.73 -4.22 -5.32
C ASP A 30 3.30 -3.77 -5.62
N LEU A 31 2.64 -3.19 -4.60
CA LEU A 31 1.30 -2.62 -4.66
C LEU A 31 1.33 -1.11 -4.41
N SER A 32 2.51 -0.48 -4.48
CA SER A 32 2.67 0.93 -4.14
C SER A 32 1.88 1.86 -5.06
N ALA A 33 1.60 3.08 -4.59
CA ALA A 33 0.91 4.11 -5.36
C ALA A 33 -0.44 3.62 -5.93
N ASN A 34 -1.33 3.25 -5.02
CA ASN A 34 -2.70 2.82 -5.31
C ASN A 34 -3.67 3.45 -4.29
N ASN A 35 -4.95 3.07 -4.35
CA ASN A 35 -6.00 3.45 -3.41
C ASN A 35 -6.42 2.30 -2.47
N LEU A 36 -5.56 1.29 -2.27
CA LEU A 36 -5.86 0.16 -1.40
C LEU A 36 -6.06 0.63 0.04
N SER A 37 -7.03 0.08 0.76
CA SER A 37 -7.49 0.62 2.03
C SER A 37 -7.81 -0.46 3.05
N GLY A 38 -7.77 -0.12 4.33
CA GLY A 38 -8.14 -1.03 5.41
C GLY A 38 -6.95 -1.78 5.99
N VAL A 39 -7.22 -2.98 6.54
CA VAL A 39 -6.23 -3.77 7.29
C VAL A 39 -5.45 -4.69 6.34
N LEU A 40 -4.15 -4.82 6.55
CA LEU A 40 -3.35 -5.84 5.88
C LEU A 40 -3.72 -7.23 6.43
N PRO A 41 -4.28 -8.14 5.60
CA PRO A 41 -4.90 -9.38 6.09
C PRO A 41 -3.88 -10.38 6.63
N LYS A 42 -4.19 -10.97 7.79
CA LYS A 42 -3.32 -11.95 8.47
C LYS A 42 -3.00 -13.18 7.62
N GLU A 43 -3.86 -13.52 6.67
CA GLU A 43 -3.73 -14.70 5.80
C GLU A 43 -2.48 -14.66 4.93
N LEU A 44 -1.86 -13.49 4.77
CA LEU A 44 -0.54 -13.36 4.14
C LEU A 44 0.56 -14.07 4.94
N ASN A 45 0.38 -14.32 6.25
CA ASN A 45 1.33 -15.04 7.11
C ASN A 45 1.66 -16.47 6.63
N ARG A 46 0.91 -17.01 5.67
CA ARG A 46 1.24 -18.26 4.98
C ARG A 46 2.59 -18.22 4.26
N MET A 47 3.08 -17.03 3.92
CA MET A 47 4.33 -16.84 3.18
C MET A 47 5.47 -16.63 4.17
N ASN A 48 6.43 -17.57 4.24
CA ASN A 48 7.59 -17.44 5.11
C ASN A 48 8.52 -16.31 4.67
N ARG A 49 8.56 -16.02 3.35
CA ARG A 49 9.50 -15.07 2.72
C ARG A 49 8.77 -14.15 1.75
N LEU A 50 8.16 -13.08 2.27
CA LEU A 50 7.45 -12.08 1.46
C LEU A 50 8.16 -10.72 1.53
N SER A 51 8.47 -10.14 0.38
CA SER A 51 8.82 -8.72 0.26
C SER A 51 7.63 -7.99 -0.34
N ILE A 52 7.00 -7.11 0.44
CA ILE A 52 5.79 -6.40 0.04
C ILE A 52 5.96 -4.90 0.17
N VAL A 53 5.66 -4.16 -0.90
CA VAL A 53 5.70 -2.69 -0.94
C VAL A 53 4.26 -2.17 -1.01
N LEU A 54 3.86 -1.40 0.00
CA LEU A 54 2.49 -0.89 0.18
C LEU A 54 2.43 0.64 0.27
N THR A 55 3.55 1.31 0.07
CA THR A 55 3.67 2.78 0.21
C THR A 55 2.67 3.51 -0.68
N ASN A 56 2.26 4.70 -0.24
CA ASN A 56 1.30 5.53 -0.98
C ASN A 56 -0.03 4.78 -1.25
N ASN A 57 -0.58 4.13 -0.22
CA ASN A 57 -1.93 3.59 -0.15
C ASN A 57 -2.68 4.19 1.05
N LYS A 58 -3.88 3.67 1.34
CA LYS A 58 -4.74 4.05 2.46
C LYS A 58 -4.83 2.95 3.54
N ILE A 59 -3.72 2.24 3.76
CA ILE A 59 -3.63 1.16 4.75
C ILE A 59 -3.77 1.76 6.16
N SER A 60 -4.73 1.25 6.93
CA SER A 60 -5.07 1.78 8.25
C SER A 60 -4.36 1.05 9.38
N SER A 61 -4.12 -0.26 9.22
CA SER A 61 -3.47 -1.09 10.24
C SER A 61 -2.88 -2.36 9.62
N ILE A 62 -1.99 -2.98 10.40
CA ILE A 62 -1.37 -4.28 10.12
C ILE A 62 -1.91 -5.26 11.16
N ASP A 63 -2.29 -6.47 10.74
CA ASP A 63 -2.63 -7.53 11.70
C ASP A 63 -1.38 -7.93 12.52
N PRO A 64 -1.46 -7.99 13.86
CA PRO A 64 -0.31 -8.26 14.73
C PRO A 64 0.43 -9.58 14.44
N GLU A 65 -0.22 -10.58 13.84
CA GLU A 65 0.45 -11.83 13.46
C GLU A 65 1.50 -11.60 12.35
N LEU A 66 1.29 -10.60 11.49
CA LEU A 66 2.24 -10.26 10.43
C LEU A 66 3.53 -9.66 10.99
N CYS A 67 3.46 -9.00 12.14
CA CYS A 67 4.63 -8.39 12.79
C CYS A 67 5.61 -9.41 13.38
N LYS A 68 5.24 -10.70 13.36
CA LYS A 68 6.08 -11.83 13.80
C LYS A 68 6.76 -12.55 12.63
N MET A 69 6.49 -12.14 11.39
CA MET A 69 6.98 -12.80 10.19
C MET A 69 8.45 -12.45 9.90
N MET A 70 9.37 -13.10 10.61
CA MET A 70 10.81 -12.77 10.59
C MET A 70 11.43 -12.75 9.19
N GLY A 71 10.95 -13.55 8.24
CA GLY A 71 11.47 -13.60 6.87
C GLY A 71 10.93 -12.53 5.92
N TRP A 72 10.09 -11.60 6.41
CA TRP A 72 9.47 -10.58 5.57
C TRP A 72 10.35 -9.36 5.35
N ASN A 73 10.19 -8.74 4.18
CA ASN A 73 10.83 -7.48 3.81
C ASN A 73 12.34 -7.47 4.00
N ASP A 74 13.00 -8.53 3.52
CA ASP A 74 14.44 -8.75 3.69
C ASP A 74 14.88 -8.72 5.16
N TYR A 75 14.08 -9.37 6.02
CA TYR A 75 14.28 -9.50 7.48
C TYR A 75 14.06 -8.22 8.29
N ASP A 76 13.54 -7.15 7.69
CA ASP A 76 13.26 -5.93 8.45
C ASP A 76 12.15 -6.14 9.50
N VAL A 77 11.22 -7.07 9.29
CA VAL A 77 10.22 -7.42 10.31
C VAL A 77 10.85 -8.11 11.53
N GLN A 78 11.93 -8.87 11.33
CA GLN A 78 12.67 -9.46 12.45
C GLN A 78 13.30 -8.38 13.34
N ALA A 79 13.83 -7.31 12.73
CA ALA A 79 14.50 -6.23 13.45
C ALA A 79 13.52 -5.22 14.06
N HIS A 80 12.44 -4.92 13.34
CA HIS A 80 11.58 -3.75 13.60
C HIS A 80 10.10 -4.08 13.79
N GLY A 81 9.72 -5.36 13.81
CA GLY A 81 8.33 -5.80 13.96
C GLY A 81 7.43 -5.22 12.86
N CYS A 82 6.29 -4.63 13.24
CA CYS A 82 5.34 -4.03 12.30
C CYS A 82 5.96 -2.89 11.48
N ASP A 83 6.89 -2.13 12.07
CA ASP A 83 7.52 -0.99 11.43
C ASP A 83 8.41 -1.44 10.26
N GLY A 84 8.89 -2.70 10.29
CA GLY A 84 9.55 -3.36 9.18
C GLY A 84 8.62 -3.66 7.99
N ILE A 85 7.30 -3.54 8.16
CA ILE A 85 6.29 -3.67 7.09
C ILE A 85 5.91 -2.29 6.55
N LEU A 86 5.39 -1.43 7.42
CA LEU A 86 5.08 -0.02 7.13
C LEU A 86 5.23 0.79 8.41
N CYS A 87 5.76 2.01 8.28
CA CYS A 87 5.76 2.96 9.38
C CYS A 87 4.32 3.29 9.83
N PRO A 88 4.07 3.42 11.14
CA PRO A 88 2.75 3.64 11.69
C PRO A 88 2.18 5.02 11.32
N VAL A 89 0.87 5.16 11.49
CA VAL A 89 0.19 6.46 11.36
C VAL A 89 0.84 7.48 12.28
N GLY A 90 1.00 8.72 11.81
CA GLY A 90 1.73 9.76 12.52
C GLY A 90 3.24 9.72 12.28
N THR A 91 3.76 8.80 11.46
CA THR A 91 5.19 8.71 11.12
C THR A 91 5.42 8.49 9.63
N TYR A 92 6.66 8.61 9.18
CA TYR A 92 7.11 8.24 7.84
C TYR A 92 8.47 7.54 7.90
N GLY A 93 8.79 6.76 6.87
CA GLY A 93 10.10 6.15 6.68
C GLY A 93 10.70 6.57 5.35
N ASP A 94 11.85 7.23 5.37
CA ASP A 94 12.46 7.81 4.16
C ASP A 94 12.59 6.74 3.05
N ARG A 95 12.03 7.06 1.87
CA ARG A 95 11.99 6.25 0.63
C ARG A 95 11.24 4.93 0.67
N LYS A 96 11.39 4.12 1.73
CA LYS A 96 10.77 2.78 1.83
C LYS A 96 9.42 2.77 2.54
N GLY A 97 9.09 3.84 3.27
CA GLY A 97 7.87 3.94 4.06
C GLY A 97 7.78 2.94 5.21
N ARG A 98 8.92 2.42 5.65
CA ARG A 98 9.06 1.39 6.69
C ARG A 98 10.46 1.49 7.30
N ALA A 99 10.60 1.02 8.54
CA ALA A 99 11.92 0.85 9.16
C ALA A 99 12.72 -0.21 8.39
N SER A 100 14.00 0.07 8.15
CA SER A 100 14.88 -0.82 7.37
C SER A 100 16.35 -0.52 7.63
N GLY A 101 17.12 -1.51 8.03
CA GLY A 101 18.50 -1.30 8.49
C GLY A 101 18.54 -0.26 9.62
N ASN A 102 19.25 0.87 9.39
CA ASN A 102 19.36 1.99 10.33
C ASN A 102 18.26 3.05 10.16
N THR A 103 17.34 2.88 9.21
CA THR A 103 16.21 3.79 9.02
C THR A 103 15.10 3.45 10.00
N GLU A 104 14.74 4.41 10.85
CA GLU A 104 13.60 4.32 11.77
C GLU A 104 12.39 5.10 11.21
N CYS A 105 11.23 4.87 11.82
CA CYS A 105 10.03 5.66 11.55
C CYS A 105 10.09 6.98 12.32
N VAL A 106 10.03 8.09 11.59
CA VAL A 106 10.19 9.45 12.13
C VAL A 106 8.83 10.14 12.22
N ASP A 107 8.62 10.98 13.24
CA ASP A 107 7.37 11.72 13.43
C ASP A 107 6.96 12.51 12.18
N CYS A 108 5.69 12.38 11.83
CA CYS A 108 5.00 13.12 10.80
C CYS A 108 3.51 13.14 11.14
N SER A 109 3.11 14.06 12.02
CA SER A 109 1.75 14.15 12.55
C SER A 109 0.66 14.42 11.48
N LYS A 110 1.05 14.68 10.23
CA LYS A 110 0.15 14.85 9.07
C LYS A 110 -0.14 13.56 8.31
N SER A 111 0.61 12.49 8.54
CA SER A 111 0.35 11.20 7.89
C SER A 111 -0.96 10.60 8.42
N LYS A 112 -1.85 10.24 7.49
CA LYS A 112 -3.18 9.69 7.83
C LYS A 112 -3.22 8.17 7.78
N TYR A 113 -2.28 7.56 7.06
CA TYR A 113 -2.22 6.14 6.78
C TYR A 113 -0.80 5.64 7.04
N MET A 114 -0.65 4.33 7.19
CA MET A 114 0.65 3.71 7.33
C MET A 114 1.44 3.80 6.02
N GLY A 115 2.77 3.84 6.12
CA GLY A 115 3.64 3.67 4.94
C GLY A 115 3.98 4.93 4.15
N TYR A 116 3.93 6.11 4.77
CA TYR A 116 4.39 7.36 4.13
C TYR A 116 5.90 7.31 3.89
N THR A 117 6.32 7.71 2.69
CA THR A 117 7.74 7.72 2.27
C THR A 117 8.43 9.06 2.48
N GLU A 118 7.64 10.10 2.70
CA GLU A 118 8.06 11.47 2.97
C GLU A 118 7.05 12.14 3.90
N CYS A 119 7.51 13.10 4.71
CA CYS A 119 6.60 13.90 5.51
C CYS A 119 6.12 15.13 4.75
N ILE A 120 4.81 15.27 4.60
CA ILE A 120 4.19 16.45 3.99
C ILE A 120 4.24 17.60 5.00
N THR A 121 5.22 18.51 4.81
CA THR A 121 5.48 19.62 5.75
C THR A 121 4.92 20.98 5.31
N ARG A 122 4.09 21.07 4.25
CA ARG A 122 3.60 22.37 3.75
C ARG A 122 2.13 22.63 4.06
N VAL A 123 1.87 23.81 4.63
CA VAL A 123 0.80 24.68 4.11
C VAL A 123 1.19 24.95 2.66
N GLU A 124 0.54 24.30 1.70
CA GLU A 124 0.65 24.68 0.29
C GLU A 124 0.07 26.10 0.13
N ARG A 125 0.93 27.12 0.07
CA ARG A 125 0.55 28.32 -0.68
C ARG A 125 0.47 27.90 -2.13
N SER A 126 -0.73 28.05 -2.69
CA SER A 126 -1.03 27.92 -4.11
C SER A 126 0.04 28.55 -5.00
N SER A 127 0.88 27.73 -5.63
CA SER A 127 1.41 28.09 -6.95
C SER A 127 0.36 27.64 -7.96
N GLY A 128 -0.54 28.55 -8.30
CA GLY A 128 -1.46 28.35 -9.41
C GLY A 128 -0.65 28.08 -10.69
N SER A 129 -0.78 26.88 -11.24
CA SER A 129 -0.65 26.66 -12.67
C SER A 129 -2.05 26.35 -13.19
N SER A 130 -2.79 27.42 -13.49
CA SER A 130 -4.03 27.33 -14.25
C SER A 130 -3.71 27.02 -15.71
N ARG A 131 -3.97 25.78 -16.13
CA ARG A 131 -4.47 25.39 -17.46
C ARG A 131 -5.29 24.11 -17.23
N GLY A 132 -6.62 24.20 -17.10
CA GLY A 132 -7.57 23.81 -18.15
C GLY A 132 -7.57 22.28 -18.35
N MET A 133 -8.64 21.54 -18.10
CA MET A 133 -9.97 21.72 -18.71
C MET A 133 -11.11 21.23 -17.82
N ALA A 134 -12.26 21.84 -18.10
CA ALA A 134 -13.53 21.73 -17.41
C ALA A 134 -14.30 20.42 -17.71
N TRP A 135 -15.11 20.06 -16.72
CA TRP A 135 -16.45 19.46 -16.74
C TRP A 135 -16.88 18.47 -17.84
N SER A 136 -17.39 17.35 -17.34
CA SER A 136 -18.57 16.60 -17.81
C SER A 136 -18.41 15.70 -19.04
N ILE A 137 -18.45 14.38 -18.79
CA ILE A 137 -19.19 13.45 -19.64
C ILE A 137 -20.07 12.58 -18.74
N VAL A 138 -21.35 12.95 -18.69
CA VAL A 138 -22.43 11.99 -18.46
C VAL A 138 -22.33 10.98 -19.61
N LEU A 139 -22.02 9.73 -19.32
CA LEU A 139 -22.00 8.67 -20.31
C LEU A 139 -23.43 8.44 -20.81
N ALA A 140 -23.71 8.92 -22.01
CA ALA A 140 -24.86 8.50 -22.79
C ALA A 140 -24.55 7.17 -23.48
N LEU A 141 -25.56 6.29 -23.42
CA LEU A 141 -25.81 5.11 -24.23
C LEU A 141 -25.02 3.84 -23.87
N SER A 142 -25.63 3.09 -22.94
CA SER A 142 -25.63 1.64 -22.93
C SER A 142 -26.04 1.09 -24.31
N SER A 143 -25.08 0.56 -25.04
CA SER A 143 -25.32 -0.28 -26.21
C SER A 143 -25.61 -1.73 -25.77
N LEU A 144 -26.59 -2.34 -26.44
CA LEU A 144 -26.83 -3.77 -26.67
C LEU A 144 -27.83 -4.55 -25.78
N VAL A 145 -28.93 -4.92 -26.50
CA VAL A 145 -29.69 -6.19 -26.52
C VAL A 145 -30.99 -6.25 -25.72
N LEU A 146 -32.12 -6.10 -26.41
CA LEU A 146 -33.34 -6.87 -26.13
C LEU A 146 -34.17 -7.10 -27.42
N PHE A 147 -34.29 -8.38 -27.79
CA PHE A 147 -35.34 -9.11 -28.56
C PHE A 147 -35.62 -8.72 -30.02
N ALA A 148 -35.29 -9.58 -31.00
CA ALA A 148 -36.04 -10.78 -31.40
C ALA A 148 -37.45 -10.46 -31.94
N MET A 149 -37.56 -10.30 -33.26
CA MET A 149 -38.42 -11.02 -34.22
C MET A 149 -38.23 -10.42 -35.61
#